data_AF-A0A3D9XRW6-F1
#
_entry.id   AF-A0A3D9XRW6-F1
#
_cell.length_a   1.000
_cell.length_b   1.000
_cell.length_c   1.000
_cell.angle_alpha   90.00
_cell.angle_beta   90.00
_cell.angle_gamma   90.00
#
_symmetry.space_group_name_H-M   'P 1'
#
loop_
_entity.id
_entity.type
_entity.pdbx_description
1 polymer ?
#
loop_
_entity_poly.entity_id
_entity_poly.type
_entity_poly.pdbx_seq_one_letter_code
_entity_poly.pdbx_strand_id
1 'polypeptide(L)'
;MDTPPEPGLIEAMQKLIGGAGTAMVAAVVGRLMWHAGEVRARRRPAFGLFMIWELPMAIGMALIGDGAGEYLELTDPQTVALIAVLSYLGPRGICAALERWWVNRKAP
;
A
#
# COMPACT_ATOMS: atom_id res chain seq x y z
N MET A 1 -34.26 -26.55 9.31
CA MET A 1 -34.01 -25.75 8.08
C MET A 1 -32.77 -24.93 8.38
N ASP A 2 -31.60 -25.49 8.08
CA ASP A 2 -30.32 -24.81 8.25
C ASP A 2 -30.10 -23.93 7.02
N THR A 3 -30.41 -22.64 7.16
CA THR A 3 -30.08 -21.65 6.13
C THR A 3 -28.57 -21.48 6.10
N PRO A 4 -27.88 -21.80 4.99
CA PRO A 4 -26.44 -21.52 4.89
C PRO A 4 -26.21 -20.01 5.03
N PRO A 5 -25.21 -19.56 5.82
CA PRO A 5 -24.87 -18.15 5.88
C PRO A 5 -24.46 -17.68 4.49
N GLU A 6 -24.93 -16.49 4.09
CA GLU A 6 -24.81 -15.96 2.74
C GLU A 6 -23.34 -16.04 2.23
N PRO A 7 -23.08 -16.76 1.11
CA PRO A 7 -21.73 -17.06 0.63
C PRO A 7 -20.85 -15.82 0.40
N GLY A 8 -21.44 -14.65 0.14
CA GLY A 8 -20.70 -13.43 -0.13
C GLY A 8 -20.02 -12.80 1.08
N LEU A 9 -20.65 -12.83 2.26
CA LEU A 9 -20.11 -12.12 3.43
C LEU A 9 -18.93 -12.87 4.04
N ILE A 10 -19.05 -14.19 4.20
CA ILE A 10 -17.98 -15.02 4.78
C ILE A 10 -16.78 -15.06 3.84
N GLU A 11 -16.98 -15.19 2.53
CA GLU A 11 -15.89 -15.16 1.56
C GLU A 11 -15.24 -13.78 1.51
N ALA A 12 -16.02 -12.70 1.56
CA ALA A 12 -15.48 -11.34 1.67
C ALA A 12 -14.68 -11.14 2.96
N MET A 13 -15.15 -11.67 4.10
CA MET A 13 -14.41 -11.63 5.37
C MET A 13 -13.13 -12.48 5.31
N GLN A 14 -13.14 -13.64 4.67
CA GLN A 14 -11.96 -14.49 4.49
C GLN A 14 -10.93 -13.84 3.55
N LYS A 15 -11.36 -13.19 2.47
CA LYS A 15 -10.50 -12.36 1.61
C LYS A 15 -9.96 -11.14 2.37
N LEU A 16 -10.77 -10.52 3.22
CA LEU A 16 -10.38 -9.41 4.09
C LEU A 16 -9.37 -9.81 5.17
N ILE A 17 -9.50 -11.00 5.75
CA ILE A 17 -8.61 -11.51 6.81
C ILE A 17 -7.35 -12.14 6.22
N GLY A 18 -7.45 -12.76 5.04
CA GLY A 18 -6.36 -13.42 4.34
C GLY A 18 -5.49 -12.45 3.54
N GLY A 19 -6.00 -11.97 2.41
CA GLY A 19 -5.23 -11.21 1.42
C GLY A 19 -5.23 -9.70 1.66
N ALA A 20 -6.41 -9.09 1.85
CA ALA A 20 -6.49 -7.65 2.05
C ALA A 20 -5.96 -7.23 3.45
N GLY A 21 -6.09 -8.10 4.45
CA GLY A 21 -5.59 -7.87 5.81
C GLY A 21 -4.08 -7.88 5.87
N THR A 22 -3.44 -8.85 5.22
CA THR A 22 -1.97 -8.89 5.09
C THR A 22 -1.45 -7.74 4.22
N ALA A 23 -2.18 -7.35 3.17
CA ALA A 23 -1.88 -6.15 2.39
C ALA A 23 -1.93 -4.86 3.22
N MET A 24 -2.94 -4.70 4.09
CA MET A 24 -3.02 -3.55 4.99
C MET A 24 -1.87 -3.51 5.99
N VAL A 25 -1.51 -4.67 6.58
CA VAL A 25 -0.34 -4.75 7.48
C VAL A 25 0.95 -4.43 6.72
N ALA A 26 1.13 -4.99 5.52
CA ALA A 26 2.27 -4.70 4.67
C ALA A 26 2.34 -3.22 4.27
N ALA A 27 1.19 -2.59 4.01
CA ALA A 27 1.10 -1.17 3.71
C ALA A 27 1.51 -0.29 4.91
N VAL A 28 1.00 -0.60 6.10
CA VAL A 28 1.37 0.08 7.34
C VAL A 28 2.86 -0.10 7.64
N VAL A 29 3.38 -1.31 7.52
CA VAL A 29 4.81 -1.61 7.70
C VAL A 29 5.66 -0.86 6.68
N GLY A 30 5.26 -0.85 5.39
CA GLY A 30 5.96 -0.09 4.35
C GLY A 30 6.04 1.40 4.66
N ARG A 31 4.92 2.00 5.10
CA ARG A 31 4.91 3.42 5.51
C ARG A 31 5.77 3.68 6.74
N LEU A 32 5.77 2.79 7.73
CA LEU A 32 6.64 2.88 8.90
C LEU A 32 8.12 2.77 8.53
N MET A 33 8.49 1.91 7.57
CA MET A 33 9.87 1.79 7.09
C MET A 33 10.34 3.05 6.37
N TRP A 34 9.48 3.69 5.57
CA TRP A 34 9.77 4.98 4.95
C TRP A 34 9.98 6.08 6.00
N HIS A 35 9.09 6.13 6.99
CA HIS A 35 9.18 7.07 8.10
C HIS A 35 10.47 6.87 8.90
N ALA A 36 10.84 5.63 9.23
CA ALA A 36 12.10 5.31 9.91
C ALA A 36 13.34 5.78 9.12
N GLY A 37 13.29 5.73 7.79
CA GLY A 37 14.30 6.29 6.90
C GLY A 37 14.43 7.82 6.99
N GLU A 38 13.29 8.54 7.01
CA GLU A 38 13.28 10.00 7.17
C GLU A 38 13.73 10.46 8.57
N VAL A 39 13.44 9.69 9.62
CA VAL A 39 13.91 9.95 10.99
C VAL A 39 15.42 9.76 11.10
N ARG A 40 15.98 8.75 10.44
CA ARG A 40 17.43 8.53 10.36
C ARG A 40 18.16 9.64 9.58
N ALA A 41 17.46 10.29 8.64
CA ALA A 41 17.95 11.44 7.90
C ALA A 41 17.83 12.80 8.65
N ARG A 42 17.35 12.80 9.92
CA ARG A 42 17.32 13.96 10.83
C ARG A 42 16.61 15.22 10.30
N ARG A 43 15.62 15.12 9.40
CA ARG A 43 15.01 16.32 8.79
C ARG A 43 13.74 16.87 9.41
N ARG A 44 12.92 16.19 10.25
CA ARG A 44 11.80 16.74 11.07
C ARG A 44 11.36 15.82 12.23
N PRO A 45 10.68 16.32 13.30
CA PRO A 45 10.31 15.52 14.48
C PRO A 45 9.23 14.47 14.16
N ALA A 46 9.49 13.24 14.58
CA ALA A 46 8.86 11.99 14.11
C ALA A 46 7.50 11.63 14.74
N PHE A 47 6.97 12.40 15.68
CA PHE A 47 5.82 11.95 16.48
C PHE A 47 4.91 13.11 16.87
N GLY A 48 4.04 13.54 15.96
CA GLY A 48 3.03 14.55 16.28
C GLY A 48 1.85 14.48 15.33
N LEU A 49 0.75 13.83 15.73
CA LEU A 49 -0.60 13.78 15.13
C LEU A 49 -0.72 13.38 13.64
N PHE A 50 0.36 13.43 12.87
CA PHE A 50 0.44 13.17 11.44
C PHE A 50 0.42 11.66 11.13
N MET A 51 0.78 10.81 12.09
CA MET A 51 0.71 9.34 11.97
C MET A 51 -0.74 8.82 11.88
N ILE A 52 -1.70 9.54 12.44
CA ILE A 52 -3.13 9.24 12.24
C ILE A 52 -3.52 9.47 10.76
N TRP A 53 -2.90 10.45 10.10
CA TRP A 53 -3.08 10.71 8.68
C TRP A 53 -2.27 9.79 7.75
N GLU A 54 -1.30 9.04 8.29
CA GLU A 54 -0.56 8.02 7.53
C GLU A 54 -1.41 6.77 7.26
N LEU A 55 -2.36 6.45 8.14
CA LEU A 55 -3.23 5.29 7.99
C LEU A 55 -4.19 5.42 6.78
N PRO A 56 -4.93 6.53 6.58
CA PRO A 56 -5.70 6.76 5.35
C PRO A 56 -4.84 6.72 4.09
N MET A 57 -3.62 7.24 4.18
CA MET A 57 -2.69 7.24 3.05
C MET A 57 -2.15 5.85 2.73
N ALA A 58 -1.94 5.00 3.73
CA ALA A 58 -1.59 3.60 3.53
C ALA A 58 -2.77 2.82 2.94
N ILE A 59 -4.00 3.08 3.40
CA ILE A 59 -5.23 2.50 2.84
C ILE A 59 -5.37 2.90 1.36
N GLY A 60 -5.15 4.18 1.03
CA GLY A 60 -5.19 4.63 -0.36
C GLY A 60 -4.15 3.93 -1.25
N MET A 61 -2.94 3.71 -0.75
CA MET A 61 -1.90 2.98 -1.49
C MET A 61 -2.19 1.48 -1.60
N ALA A 62 -2.85 0.88 -0.60
CA ALA A 62 -3.32 -0.49 -0.67
C ALA A 62 -4.38 -0.66 -1.75
N LEU A 63 -5.37 0.24 -1.81
CA LEU A 63 -6.40 0.23 -2.88
C LEU A 63 -5.79 0.40 -4.27
N ILE A 64 -4.82 1.32 -4.42
CA ILE A 64 -4.12 1.52 -5.70
C ILE A 64 -3.32 0.28 -6.09
N GLY A 65 -2.60 -0.33 -5.13
CA GLY A 65 -1.81 -1.52 -5.38
C GLY A 65 -2.64 -2.76 -5.66
N ASP A 66 -3.81 -2.89 -5.04
CA ASP A 66 -4.77 -3.98 -5.28
C ASP A 66 -5.33 -3.89 -6.71
N GLY A 67 -5.82 -2.71 -7.12
CA GLY A 67 -6.29 -2.50 -8.49
C GLY A 67 -5.18 -2.61 -9.55
N ALA A 68 -3.96 -2.19 -9.23
CA ALA A 68 -2.80 -2.41 -10.10
C ALA A 68 -2.41 -3.90 -10.18
N GLY A 69 -2.57 -4.64 -9.09
CA GLY A 69 -2.42 -6.09 -9.01
C GLY A 69 -3.37 -6.80 -9.96
N GLU A 70 -4.65 -6.46 -9.87
CA GLU A 70 -5.70 -7.00 -10.72
C GLU A 70 -5.47 -6.67 -12.21
N TYR A 71 -5.12 -5.42 -12.53
CA TYR A 71 -4.85 -5.01 -13.92
C TYR A 71 -3.67 -5.77 -14.55
N LEU A 72 -2.67 -6.13 -13.75
CA LEU A 72 -1.47 -6.86 -14.20
C LEU A 72 -1.61 -8.39 -14.08
N GLU A 73 -2.79 -8.89 -13.70
CA GLU A 73 -3.05 -10.32 -13.43
C GLU A 73 -2.04 -10.93 -12.44
N LEU A 74 -1.62 -10.14 -11.44
CA LEU A 74 -0.65 -10.55 -10.43
C LEU A 74 -1.30 -11.52 -9.43
N THR A 75 -0.52 -12.49 -8.97
CA THR A 75 -0.95 -13.41 -7.90
C THR A 75 -1.07 -12.67 -6.56
N ASP A 76 -1.92 -13.14 -5.64
CA ASP A 76 -2.14 -12.49 -4.32
C ASP A 76 -0.85 -12.09 -3.59
N PRO A 77 0.21 -12.93 -3.52
CA PRO A 77 1.46 -12.55 -2.87
C PRO A 77 2.20 -11.41 -3.60
N GLN A 78 2.11 -11.37 -4.94
CA GLN A 78 2.73 -10.33 -5.75
C GLN A 78 1.98 -8.99 -5.60
N THR A 79 0.65 -9.02 -5.52
CA THR A 79 -0.17 -7.84 -5.23
C THR A 79 0.14 -7.27 -3.85
N VAL A 80 0.28 -8.12 -2.84
CA VAL A 80 0.71 -7.69 -1.48
C VAL A 80 2.11 -7.07 -1.52
N ALA A 81 3.05 -7.65 -2.27
CA ALA A 81 4.39 -7.09 -2.43
C ALA A 81 4.37 -5.72 -3.14
N LEU A 82 3.53 -5.58 -4.16
CA LEU A 82 3.31 -4.32 -4.88
C LEU A 82 2.74 -3.25 -3.93
N ILE A 83 1.73 -3.60 -3.14
CA ILE A 83 1.15 -2.72 -2.12
C ILE A 83 2.20 -2.29 -1.09
N ALA A 84 3.06 -3.20 -0.64
CA ALA A 84 4.15 -2.88 0.28
C ALA A 84 5.14 -1.88 -0.33
N VAL A 85 5.53 -2.07 -1.59
CA VAL A 85 6.43 -1.16 -2.32
C VAL A 85 5.79 0.21 -2.53
N LEU A 86 4.53 0.27 -2.96
CA LEU A 86 3.79 1.53 -3.14
C LEU A 86 3.62 2.28 -1.82
N SER A 87 3.37 1.55 -0.74
CA SER A 87 3.23 2.13 0.60
C SER A 87 4.57 2.60 1.17
N TYR A 88 5.66 1.91 0.85
CA TYR A 88 7.02 2.35 1.15
C TYR A 88 7.41 3.61 0.36
N LEU A 89 7.11 3.67 -0.93
CA LEU A 89 7.49 4.80 -1.76
C LEU A 89 6.63 6.05 -1.49
N GLY A 90 5.34 5.83 -1.27
CA GLY A 90 4.33 6.85 -1.05
C GLY A 90 4.08 7.80 -2.22
N PRO A 91 3.10 8.69 -2.08
CA PRO A 91 2.61 9.51 -3.20
C PRO A 91 3.71 10.42 -3.74
N ARG A 92 4.51 11.01 -2.86
CA ARG A 92 5.64 11.87 -3.26
C ARG A 92 6.76 11.09 -3.92
N GLY A 93 7.09 9.89 -3.42
CA GLY A 93 8.12 9.05 -4.02
C GLY A 93 7.69 8.50 -5.38
N ILE A 94 6.41 8.15 -5.55
CA ILE A 94 5.84 7.75 -6.85
C ILE A 94 5.91 8.91 -7.85
N CYS A 95 5.50 10.13 -7.45
CA CYS A 95 5.60 11.30 -8.33
C CYS A 95 7.04 11.60 -8.74
N ALA A 96 8.00 11.55 -7.80
CA ALA A 96 9.41 11.77 -8.10
C ALA A 96 9.99 10.67 -9.02
N ALA A 97 9.59 9.41 -8.82
CA ALA A 97 9.99 8.31 -9.70
C ALA A 97 9.41 8.46 -11.11
N LEU A 98 8.13 8.83 -11.23
CA LEU A 98 7.47 9.14 -12.50
C LEU A 98 8.11 10.31 -13.22
N GLU A 99 8.39 11.40 -12.50
CA GLU A 99 9.07 12.57 -13.05
C GLU A 99 10.46 12.20 -13.58
N ARG A 100 11.25 11.47 -12.79
CA ARG A 100 12.58 11.00 -13.20
C ARG A 100 12.53 10.05 -14.39
N TRP A 101 11.55 9.15 -14.43
CA TRP A 101 11.33 8.25 -15.56
C TRP A 101 10.94 9.01 -16.83
N TRP A 102 10.08 10.03 -16.71
CA TRP A 102 9.64 10.84 -17.83
C TRP A 102 10.75 11.74 -18.37
N VAL A 103 11.56 12.33 -17.47
CA VAL A 103 12.76 13.11 -17.83
C VAL A 103 13.79 12.21 -18.54
N ASN A 104 14.06 11.01 -18.03
CA ASN A 104 14.97 10.07 -18.70
C ASN A 104 14.45 9.58 -20.06
N ARG A 105 13.13 9.50 -20.27
CA ARG A 105 12.54 9.19 -21.58
C ARG A 105 12.56 10.36 -22.57
N LYS A 106 12.67 11.60 -22.08
CA LYS A 106 12.78 12.82 -22.90
C LYS A 106 14.22 13.30 -23.08
N ALA A 107 15.19 12.62 -22.48
CA ALA A 107 16.59 12.85 -22.80
C ALA A 107 16.86 12.32 -24.23
N PRO A 108 17.32 13.18 -25.16
CA PRO A 108 17.65 12.79 -26.53
C PRO A 108 18.83 11.82 -26.59
#